data_AF-A0A9W9Y9N8-F1
#
_entry.id   AF-A0A9W9Y9N8-F1
#
_cell.length_a   1.000
_cell.length_b   1.000
_cell.length_c   1.000
_cell.angle_alpha   90.00
_cell.angle_beta   90.00
_cell.angle_gamma   90.00
#
_symmetry.space_group_name_H-M   'P 1'
#
loop_
_entity.id
_entity.type
_entity.pdbx_description
1 polymer ?
#
loop_
_entity_poly.entity_id
_entity_poly.type
_entity_poly.pdbx_seq_one_letter_code
_entity_poly.pdbx_strand_id
1 'polypeptide(L)'
;MKQMKEESAKNKQQEAQRNKQIAQLKKESRLRQMTIKNLEMEKRQREVILKRKQEEVKSLRRQQKPVSGQLGQHQRNQTTTSTIREVNGVEASSQMSYGSSSYTSYSSTSVSSLTSNSRFSGAAVRPSALPLKTQRRKSSVEQASRSAKKKWDVIDKKVTSLIIKRQTISNMESDMDRWIQDRDRLSKQLEKCQMKYDNVTVLQKEETNVQELKEQLEALTAHVDYVQENITDCQTSIMEMEEQGGDTAEIGEFFATCTITEARILLEHFLTKVISLGHEASSKEASAKEVQARLTAMKQHNELQQELLQHVLQYHDSFSSIENLAAAAMGTDSELSGSELRDRLKDPWYGIRAVVVVLQDLALLFIFYE
;
A
#
# COMPACT_ATOMS: atom_id res chain seq x y z
N MET A 1 45.14 -1.18 28.19
CA MET A 1 45.59 -0.35 27.05
C MET A 1 45.50 -1.03 25.68
N LYS A 2 45.92 -2.31 25.53
CA LYS A 2 45.89 -3.02 24.23
C LYS A 2 44.46 -3.35 23.74
N GLN A 3 43.61 -3.87 24.61
CA GLN A 3 42.20 -4.16 24.29
C GLN A 3 41.41 -2.91 23.87
N MET A 4 41.58 -1.78 24.57
CA MET A 4 40.93 -0.51 24.22
C MET A 4 41.34 0.00 22.83
N LYS A 5 42.60 -0.23 22.42
CA LYS A 5 43.07 0.11 21.07
C LYS A 5 42.46 -0.80 20.00
N GLU A 6 42.27 -2.09 20.32
CA GLU A 6 41.70 -3.08 19.41
C GLU A 6 40.19 -2.89 19.21
N GLU A 7 39.48 -2.56 20.28
CA GLU A 7 38.05 -2.25 20.23
C GLU A 7 37.78 -0.93 19.48
N SER A 8 38.61 0.09 19.70
CA SER A 8 38.58 1.34 18.92
C SER A 8 38.85 1.09 17.43
N ALA A 9 39.79 0.21 17.09
CA ALA A 9 40.09 -0.15 15.70
C ALA A 9 38.92 -0.91 15.04
N LYS A 10 38.29 -1.84 15.77
CA LYS A 10 37.12 -2.60 15.28
C LYS A 10 35.92 -1.70 15.04
N ASN A 11 35.64 -0.76 15.95
CA ASN A 11 34.55 0.20 15.80
C ASN A 11 34.80 1.14 14.60
N LYS A 12 36.03 1.61 14.44
CA LYS A 12 36.43 2.43 13.28
C LYS A 12 36.30 1.67 11.95
N GLN A 13 36.58 0.37 11.93
CA GLN A 13 36.39 -0.47 10.75
C GLN A 13 34.91 -0.68 10.43
N GLN A 14 34.06 -0.90 11.44
CA GLN A 14 32.63 -1.06 11.27
C GLN A 14 31.96 0.24 10.79
N GLU A 15 32.39 1.39 11.32
CA GLU A 15 31.94 2.71 10.87
C GLU A 15 32.38 2.98 9.42
N ALA A 16 33.61 2.60 9.05
CA ALA A 16 34.08 2.71 7.67
C ALA A 16 33.27 1.83 6.70
N GLN A 17 32.88 0.63 7.10
CA GLN A 17 32.01 -0.25 6.30
C GLN A 17 30.61 0.33 6.14
N ARG A 18 30.01 0.85 7.23
CA ARG A 18 28.71 1.53 7.21
C ARG A 18 28.75 2.76 6.30
N ASN A 19 29.81 3.56 6.37
CA ASN A 19 29.98 4.73 5.52
C ASN A 19 30.13 4.36 4.03
N LYS A 20 30.82 3.26 3.70
CA LYS A 20 30.88 2.74 2.32
C LYS A 20 29.51 2.29 1.81
N GLN A 21 28.73 1.60 2.64
CA GLN A 21 27.37 1.17 2.28
C GLN A 21 26.45 2.37 2.04
N ILE A 22 26.50 3.39 2.91
CA ILE A 22 25.74 4.64 2.74
C ILE A 22 26.15 5.35 1.44
N ALA A 23 27.44 5.41 1.13
CA ALA A 23 27.93 6.01 -0.12
C ALA A 23 27.44 5.24 -1.36
N GLN A 24 27.42 3.91 -1.30
CA GLN A 24 26.92 3.05 -2.38
C GLN A 24 25.41 3.24 -2.58
N LEU A 25 24.62 3.22 -1.50
CA LEU A 25 23.18 3.47 -1.55
C LEU A 25 22.86 4.88 -2.09
N LYS A 26 23.63 5.90 -1.70
CA LYS A 26 23.50 7.26 -2.27
C LYS A 26 23.87 7.32 -3.75
N LYS A 27 24.87 6.54 -4.22
CA LYS A 27 25.23 6.45 -5.64
C LYS A 27 24.12 5.76 -6.43
N GLU A 28 23.58 4.66 -5.92
CA GLU A 28 22.49 3.91 -6.56
C GLU A 28 21.19 4.74 -6.60
N SER A 29 20.85 5.43 -5.52
CA SER A 29 19.70 6.35 -5.47
C SER A 29 19.80 7.44 -6.55
N ARG A 30 20.99 8.06 -6.72
CA ARG A 30 21.22 9.05 -7.78
C ARG A 30 21.06 8.45 -9.18
N LEU A 31 21.57 7.24 -9.42
CA LEU A 31 21.41 6.55 -10.70
C LEU A 31 19.94 6.26 -11.00
N ARG A 32 19.19 5.70 -10.03
CA ARG A 32 17.74 5.45 -10.16
C ARG A 32 16.99 6.74 -10.47
N GLN A 33 17.32 7.83 -9.78
CA GLN A 33 16.69 9.14 -10.02
C GLN A 33 16.99 9.69 -11.42
N MET A 34 18.21 9.53 -11.93
CA MET A 34 18.55 9.93 -13.30
C MET A 34 17.81 9.08 -14.34
N THR A 35 17.70 7.76 -14.14
CA THR A 35 16.94 6.88 -15.03
C THR A 35 15.46 7.26 -15.08
N ILE A 36 14.84 7.53 -13.92
CA ILE A 36 13.44 7.98 -13.86
C ILE A 36 13.24 9.27 -14.66
N LYS A 37 14.11 10.29 -14.44
CA LYS A 37 14.04 11.54 -15.20
C LYS A 37 14.15 11.32 -16.71
N ASN A 38 15.02 10.42 -17.15
CA ASN A 38 15.17 10.10 -18.57
C ASN A 38 13.92 9.45 -19.15
N LEU A 39 13.35 8.46 -18.44
CA LEU A 39 12.11 7.79 -18.85
C LEU A 39 10.90 8.75 -18.87
N GLU A 40 10.82 9.69 -17.93
CA GLU A 40 9.78 10.72 -17.92
C GLU A 40 9.90 11.68 -19.11
N MET A 41 11.11 12.12 -19.44
CA MET A 41 11.35 12.96 -20.63
C MET A 41 10.97 12.22 -21.91
N GLU A 42 11.36 10.95 -22.04
CA GLU A 42 11.04 10.13 -23.20
C GLU A 42 9.52 9.88 -23.32
N LYS A 43 8.82 9.64 -22.19
CA LYS A 43 7.36 9.55 -22.15
C LYS A 43 6.69 10.84 -22.61
N ARG A 44 7.13 12.00 -22.10
CA ARG A 44 6.61 13.32 -22.53
C ARG A 44 6.83 13.56 -24.02
N GLN A 45 8.01 13.18 -24.54
CA GLN A 45 8.31 13.31 -25.96
C GLN A 45 7.38 12.44 -26.82
N ARG A 46 7.14 11.18 -26.43
CA ARG A 46 6.17 10.29 -27.10
C ARG A 46 4.77 10.87 -27.09
N GLU A 47 4.31 11.44 -25.97
CA GLU A 47 3.00 12.08 -25.87
C GLU A 47 2.85 13.28 -26.81
N VAL A 48 3.90 14.11 -26.93
CA VAL A 48 3.91 15.25 -27.87
C VAL A 48 3.83 14.77 -29.32
N ILE A 49 4.62 13.75 -29.69
CA ILE A 49 4.60 13.18 -31.04
C ILE A 49 3.21 12.59 -31.33
N LEU A 50 2.65 11.84 -30.38
CA LEU A 50 1.33 11.23 -30.53
C LEU A 50 0.26 12.31 -30.74
N LYS A 51 0.28 13.40 -29.95
CA LYS A 51 -0.64 14.54 -30.12
C LYS A 51 -0.51 15.17 -31.50
N ARG A 52 0.72 15.48 -31.95
CA ARG A 52 0.96 16.03 -33.31
C ARG A 52 0.45 15.10 -34.40
N LYS A 53 0.68 13.79 -34.28
CA LYS A 53 0.17 12.78 -35.23
C LYS A 53 -1.35 12.71 -35.22
N GLN A 54 -1.97 12.82 -34.05
CA GLN A 54 -3.42 12.84 -33.92
C GLN A 54 -4.03 14.10 -34.56
N GLU A 55 -3.38 15.25 -34.42
CA GLU A 55 -3.75 16.50 -35.07
C GLU A 55 -3.56 16.44 -36.59
N GLU A 56 -2.45 15.88 -37.07
CA GLU A 56 -2.17 15.65 -38.50
C GLU A 56 -3.23 14.74 -39.13
N VAL A 57 -3.53 13.60 -38.52
CA VAL A 57 -4.61 12.69 -38.96
C VAL A 57 -5.97 13.40 -38.97
N LYS A 58 -6.25 14.19 -37.94
CA LYS A 58 -7.50 14.96 -37.86
C LYS A 58 -7.57 16.04 -38.95
N SER A 59 -6.45 16.68 -39.30
CA SER A 59 -6.34 17.66 -40.38
C SER A 59 -6.55 17.03 -41.76
N LEU A 60 -5.87 15.91 -42.05
CA LEU A 60 -6.03 15.17 -43.30
C LEU A 60 -7.47 14.68 -43.49
N ARG A 61 -8.12 14.22 -42.42
CA ARG A 61 -9.55 13.86 -42.45
C ARG A 61 -10.49 15.05 -42.68
N ARG A 62 -10.06 16.28 -42.41
CA ARG A 62 -10.83 17.50 -42.76
C ARG A 62 -10.62 17.87 -44.23
N GLN A 63 -9.40 17.72 -44.74
CA GLN A 63 -9.07 18.00 -46.14
C GLN A 63 -9.64 16.97 -47.12
N GLN A 64 -9.77 15.70 -46.72
CA GLN A 64 -10.36 14.63 -47.55
C GLN A 64 -11.91 14.61 -47.57
N LYS A 65 -12.58 15.55 -46.90
CA LYS A 65 -14.03 15.70 -47.09
C LYS A 65 -14.27 16.39 -48.43
N PRO A 66 -15.05 15.80 -49.37
CA PRO A 66 -15.38 16.49 -50.61
C PRO A 66 -16.14 17.77 -50.29
N VAL A 67 -15.64 18.90 -50.79
CA VAL A 67 -16.32 20.20 -50.71
C VAL A 67 -17.61 20.09 -51.51
N SER A 68 -18.73 19.89 -50.81
CA SER A 68 -20.05 19.88 -51.42
C SER A 68 -21.01 20.72 -50.57
N GLY A 69 -21.47 21.82 -51.17
CA GLY A 69 -22.69 22.52 -50.81
C GLY A 69 -22.54 23.69 -49.84
N GLN A 70 -21.94 24.79 -50.28
CA GLN A 70 -22.20 26.11 -49.69
C GLN A 70 -23.07 26.90 -50.67
N LEU A 71 -24.39 26.83 -50.50
CA LEU A 71 -25.37 27.70 -51.15
C LEU A 71 -26.58 27.90 -50.24
N GLY A 72 -26.78 29.16 -49.83
CA GLY A 72 -28.07 29.75 -49.46
C GLY A 72 -28.69 29.34 -48.13
N GLN A 73 -28.67 30.25 -47.15
CA GLN A 73 -29.88 30.95 -46.72
C GLN A 73 -29.51 32.14 -45.82
N HIS A 74 -30.03 33.28 -46.23
CA HIS A 74 -29.91 34.60 -45.66
C HIS A 74 -30.77 34.74 -44.39
N GLN A 75 -30.20 35.41 -43.38
CA GLN A 75 -30.78 36.60 -42.73
C GLN A 75 -32.01 36.44 -41.80
N ARG A 76 -31.77 36.65 -40.49
CA ARG A 76 -32.64 37.50 -39.65
C ARG A 76 -31.92 38.07 -38.41
N ASN A 77 -31.63 39.38 -38.51
CA ASN A 77 -31.55 40.48 -37.52
C ASN A 77 -30.78 40.29 -36.18
N GLN A 78 -29.65 41.00 -35.98
CA GLN A 78 -29.49 42.33 -35.32
C GLN A 78 -29.95 42.30 -33.85
N THR A 79 -29.15 42.54 -32.80
CA THR A 79 -28.31 43.73 -32.55
C THR A 79 -27.25 43.47 -31.44
N THR A 80 -26.13 44.20 -31.59
CA THR A 80 -24.95 44.50 -30.74
C THR A 80 -25.20 44.66 -29.22
N THR A 81 -24.28 44.45 -28.28
CA THR A 81 -22.90 44.98 -28.13
C THR A 81 -22.07 44.18 -27.10
N SER A 82 -20.78 44.05 -27.43
CA SER A 82 -19.60 43.78 -26.60
C SER A 82 -19.53 44.62 -25.31
N THR A 83 -18.82 44.27 -24.25
CA THR A 83 -17.34 44.26 -24.10
C THR A 83 -17.04 43.74 -22.68
N ILE A 84 -15.96 42.98 -22.42
CA ILE A 84 -14.80 43.45 -21.64
C ILE A 84 -13.74 42.33 -21.66
N ARG A 85 -12.50 42.75 -21.92
CA ARG A 85 -11.26 41.97 -21.87
C ARG A 85 -10.75 41.82 -20.43
N GLU A 86 -9.73 40.97 -20.31
CA GLU A 86 -8.63 40.97 -19.31
C GLU A 86 -8.80 40.04 -18.11
N VAL A 87 -7.78 39.40 -17.51
CA VAL A 87 -6.34 39.13 -17.74
C VAL A 87 -5.95 38.21 -16.54
N ASN A 88 -5.01 37.27 -16.71
CA ASN A 88 -4.26 36.50 -15.68
C ASN A 88 -5.10 35.59 -14.73
N GLY A 89 -4.72 34.36 -14.38
CA GLY A 89 -3.42 33.72 -14.32
C GLY A 89 -3.23 33.24 -12.87
N VAL A 90 -3.45 31.95 -12.57
CA VAL A 90 -2.93 31.28 -11.36
C VAL A 90 -2.72 29.80 -11.65
N GLU A 91 -1.53 29.34 -11.25
CA GLU A 91 -0.99 27.99 -11.26
C GLU A 91 -1.83 27.02 -10.42
N ALA A 92 -1.83 25.71 -10.78
CA ALA A 92 -1.56 24.62 -9.84
C ALA A 92 -1.83 23.22 -10.44
N SER A 93 -0.84 22.35 -10.23
CA SER A 93 -0.95 20.91 -9.98
C SER A 93 -1.58 19.99 -11.04
N SER A 94 -0.72 19.48 -11.92
CA SER A 94 -0.94 18.19 -12.57
C SER A 94 -0.25 17.08 -11.75
N GLN A 95 -1.01 16.37 -10.93
CA GLN A 95 -0.67 15.03 -10.49
C GLN A 95 -0.84 14.05 -11.65
N MET A 96 0.18 13.21 -11.82
CA MET A 96 0.26 12.15 -12.80
C MET A 96 -0.60 10.96 -12.39
N SER A 97 -1.29 10.35 -13.36
CA SER A 97 -1.56 8.92 -13.30
C SER A 97 -1.40 8.28 -14.68
N TYR A 98 -1.03 7.01 -14.62
CA TYR A 98 -0.23 6.28 -15.56
C TYR A 98 -1.09 5.26 -16.30
N GLY A 99 -0.77 5.07 -17.58
CA GLY A 99 -0.81 3.74 -18.19
C GLY A 99 -2.15 3.28 -18.76
N SER A 100 -2.38 3.65 -20.01
CA SER A 100 -3.25 2.90 -20.92
C SER A 100 -2.50 1.64 -21.37
N SER A 101 -3.02 0.46 -21.06
CA SER A 101 -2.62 -0.79 -21.72
C SER A 101 -3.56 -1.06 -22.89
N SER A 102 -2.97 -1.45 -24.01
CA SER A 102 -3.60 -1.71 -25.30
C SER A 102 -3.57 -3.20 -25.61
N TYR A 103 -4.74 -3.77 -25.91
CA TYR A 103 -5.01 -4.98 -26.69
C TYR A 103 -6.53 -4.95 -26.93
N THR A 104 -7.18 -5.35 -28.02
CA THR A 104 -6.88 -6.13 -29.22
C THR A 104 -8.06 -5.84 -30.16
N SER A 105 -7.81 -5.55 -31.43
CA SER A 105 -8.86 -5.49 -32.45
C SER A 105 -9.18 -6.92 -32.91
N TYR A 106 -10.41 -7.38 -32.73
CA TYR A 106 -10.92 -8.56 -33.42
C TYR A 106 -11.80 -8.11 -34.60
N SER A 107 -11.41 -8.58 -35.78
CA SER A 107 -12.18 -8.51 -37.02
C SER A 107 -13.38 -9.44 -36.94
N SER A 108 -14.58 -8.94 -37.21
CA SER A 108 -15.79 -9.76 -37.31
C SER A 108 -15.90 -10.37 -38.72
N THR A 109 -15.62 -11.66 -38.83
CA THR A 109 -16.02 -12.51 -39.96
C THR A 109 -17.51 -12.84 -39.82
N SER A 110 -18.30 -12.42 -40.81
CA SER A 110 -19.70 -12.81 -40.97
C SER A 110 -19.79 -14.25 -41.51
N VAL A 111 -20.36 -15.15 -40.71
CA VAL A 111 -20.72 -16.51 -41.15
C VAL A 111 -22.05 -16.50 -41.90
N SER A 112 -22.02 -17.01 -43.13
CA SER A 112 -23.19 -17.25 -43.97
C SER A 112 -23.85 -18.56 -43.56
N SER A 113 -25.15 -18.53 -43.25
CA SER A 113 -25.99 -19.72 -43.11
C SER A 113 -26.77 -19.97 -44.40
N LEU A 114 -26.53 -21.15 -44.97
CA LEU A 114 -27.22 -21.72 -46.11
C LEU A 114 -28.67 -22.08 -45.72
N THR A 115 -29.65 -21.62 -46.48
CA THR A 115 -30.98 -22.25 -46.53
C THR A 115 -31.43 -22.42 -47.98
N SER A 116 -31.70 -23.68 -48.26
CA SER A 116 -32.37 -24.41 -49.35
C SER A 116 -33.12 -23.66 -50.45
N ASN A 117 -32.81 -24.06 -51.69
CA ASN A 117 -33.61 -23.94 -52.91
C ASN A 117 -35.10 -24.30 -52.71
N SER A 118 -35.99 -23.47 -53.24
CA SER A 118 -37.16 -23.97 -53.99
C SER A 118 -37.47 -23.01 -55.15
N ARG A 119 -37.78 -23.61 -56.30
CA ARG A 119 -38.04 -22.96 -57.59
C ARG A 119 -39.49 -22.50 -57.64
N PHE A 120 -39.74 -21.25 -57.99
CA PHE A 120 -40.93 -20.86 -58.77
C PHE A 120 -40.70 -19.53 -59.48
N SER A 121 -41.01 -19.51 -60.78
CA SER A 121 -40.94 -18.35 -61.67
C SER A 121 -42.10 -17.38 -61.41
N GLY A 122 -41.84 -16.07 -61.46
CA GLY A 122 -42.90 -15.06 -61.40
C GLY A 122 -42.40 -13.63 -61.52
N ALA A 123 -42.74 -13.03 -62.66
CA ALA A 123 -42.71 -11.63 -63.10
C ALA A 123 -42.28 -10.48 -62.16
N ALA A 124 -41.60 -9.53 -62.79
CA ALA A 124 -41.14 -8.24 -62.30
C ALA A 124 -42.18 -7.39 -61.55
N VAL A 125 -41.81 -6.84 -60.38
CA VAL A 125 -42.24 -5.52 -59.90
C VAL A 125 -41.13 -4.91 -59.04
N ARG A 126 -40.73 -3.68 -59.41
CA ARG A 126 -39.81 -2.79 -58.71
C ARG A 126 -40.50 -2.21 -57.45
N PRO A 127 -39.80 -2.02 -56.33
CA PRO A 127 -40.07 -0.79 -55.57
C PRO A 127 -38.79 -0.04 -55.24
N SER A 128 -38.79 1.24 -55.62
CA SER A 128 -37.86 2.25 -55.11
C SER A 128 -38.06 2.40 -53.61
N ALA A 129 -37.17 1.83 -52.80
CA ALA A 129 -37.07 2.13 -51.38
C ALA A 129 -35.88 3.09 -51.14
N LEU A 130 -36.20 4.32 -50.76
CA LEU A 130 -35.25 5.32 -50.27
C LEU A 130 -34.54 4.79 -49.01
N PRO A 131 -33.21 4.96 -48.86
CA PRO A 131 -32.51 4.55 -47.65
C PRO A 131 -32.84 5.53 -46.51
N LEU A 132 -33.75 5.13 -45.62
CA LEU A 132 -34.12 5.88 -44.43
C LEU A 132 -32.97 5.91 -43.40
N LYS A 133 -32.17 6.99 -43.43
CA LYS A 133 -31.59 7.71 -42.27
C LYS A 133 -31.05 6.87 -41.10
N THR A 134 -30.05 6.01 -41.33
CA THR A 134 -29.24 5.37 -40.26
C THR A 134 -28.26 6.32 -39.56
N GLN A 135 -27.96 7.47 -40.16
CA GLN A 135 -26.97 8.42 -39.65
C GLN A 135 -27.40 9.11 -38.33
N ARG A 136 -28.71 9.22 -38.07
CA ARG A 136 -29.26 9.90 -36.86
C ARG A 136 -29.19 9.05 -35.59
N ARG A 137 -29.15 7.71 -35.71
CA ARG A 137 -28.97 6.80 -34.55
C ARG A 137 -27.51 6.76 -34.07
N LYS A 138 -26.55 6.89 -34.99
CA LYS A 138 -25.12 6.80 -34.66
C LYS A 138 -24.63 8.01 -33.85
N SER A 139 -25.10 9.21 -34.17
CA SER A 139 -24.80 10.42 -33.37
C SER A 139 -25.40 10.38 -31.96
N SER A 140 -26.57 9.76 -31.80
CA SER A 140 -27.24 9.61 -30.50
C SER A 140 -26.49 8.67 -29.55
N VAL A 141 -25.94 7.58 -30.07
CA VAL A 141 -25.17 6.62 -29.26
C VAL A 141 -23.80 7.19 -28.88
N GLU A 142 -23.13 7.90 -29.80
CA GLU A 142 -21.88 8.58 -29.49
C GLU A 142 -22.06 9.69 -28.43
N GLN A 143 -23.18 10.41 -28.46
CA GLN A 143 -23.52 11.40 -27.45
C GLN A 143 -23.81 10.74 -26.09
N ALA A 144 -24.58 9.64 -26.08
CA ALA A 144 -24.83 8.86 -24.87
C ALA A 144 -23.53 8.31 -24.26
N SER A 145 -22.58 7.84 -25.07
CA SER A 145 -21.27 7.36 -24.61
C SER A 145 -20.45 8.48 -23.94
N ARG A 146 -20.41 9.68 -24.52
CA ARG A 146 -19.71 10.84 -23.92
C ARG A 146 -20.35 11.27 -22.60
N SER A 147 -21.68 11.27 -22.55
CA SER A 147 -22.44 11.61 -21.35
C SER A 147 -22.22 10.56 -20.25
N ALA A 148 -22.34 9.27 -20.58
CA ALA A 148 -22.05 8.15 -19.69
C ALA A 148 -20.63 8.21 -19.11
N LYS A 149 -19.62 8.59 -19.92
CA LYS A 149 -18.26 8.76 -19.41
C LYS A 149 -18.16 9.87 -18.35
N LYS A 150 -18.75 11.04 -18.58
CA LYS A 150 -18.76 12.12 -17.58
C LYS A 150 -19.49 11.71 -16.31
N LYS A 151 -20.62 11.03 -16.49
CA LYS A 151 -21.43 10.43 -15.41
C LYS A 151 -20.59 9.45 -14.58
N TRP A 152 -19.86 8.56 -15.24
CA TRP A 152 -18.92 7.64 -14.59
C TRP A 152 -17.83 8.39 -13.79
N ASP A 153 -17.22 9.43 -14.35
CA ASP A 153 -16.17 10.19 -13.66
C ASP A 153 -16.68 10.82 -12.35
N VAL A 154 -17.96 11.22 -12.29
CA VAL A 154 -18.60 11.70 -11.06
C VAL A 154 -18.78 10.57 -10.06
N ILE A 155 -19.30 9.41 -10.50
CA ILE A 155 -19.46 8.23 -9.65
C ILE A 155 -18.11 7.78 -9.09
N ASP A 156 -17.09 7.66 -9.92
CA ASP A 156 -15.75 7.17 -9.54
C ASP A 156 -15.10 8.08 -8.48
N LYS A 157 -15.22 9.40 -8.65
CA LYS A 157 -14.79 10.38 -7.63
C LYS A 157 -15.57 10.24 -6.33
N LYS A 158 -16.90 10.11 -6.40
CA LYS A 158 -17.75 9.99 -5.22
C LYS A 158 -17.46 8.70 -4.45
N VAL A 159 -17.35 7.57 -5.15
CA VAL A 159 -16.99 6.27 -4.58
C VAL A 159 -15.61 6.33 -3.94
N THR A 160 -14.62 6.91 -4.60
CA THR A 160 -13.27 7.08 -4.05
C THR A 160 -13.30 7.94 -2.77
N SER A 161 -14.03 9.04 -2.78
CA SER A 161 -14.20 9.91 -1.60
C SER A 161 -14.87 9.17 -0.43
N LEU A 162 -15.92 8.38 -0.71
CA LEU A 162 -16.60 7.57 0.30
C LEU A 162 -15.70 6.48 0.88
N ILE A 163 -14.88 5.83 0.04
CA ILE A 163 -13.90 4.83 0.50
C ILE A 163 -12.88 5.49 1.44
N ILE A 164 -12.33 6.65 1.07
CA ILE A 164 -11.37 7.39 1.90
C ILE A 164 -12.02 7.77 3.23
N LYS A 165 -13.21 8.37 3.20
CA LYS A 165 -13.96 8.74 4.42
C LYS A 165 -14.18 7.55 5.34
N ARG A 166 -14.64 6.41 4.80
CA ARG A 166 -14.83 5.18 5.58
C ARG A 166 -13.52 4.65 6.16
N GLN A 167 -12.42 4.70 5.41
CA GLN A 167 -11.12 4.30 5.91
C GLN A 167 -10.64 5.21 7.06
N THR A 168 -10.84 6.53 6.93
CA THR A 168 -10.51 7.49 7.99
C THR A 168 -11.30 7.20 9.26
N ILE A 169 -12.62 7.01 9.15
CA ILE A 169 -13.47 6.63 10.29
C ILE A 169 -12.99 5.32 10.90
N SER A 170 -12.76 4.28 10.11
CA SER A 170 -12.27 2.98 10.59
C SER A 170 -10.92 3.07 11.32
N ASN A 171 -10.01 3.93 10.86
CA ASN A 171 -8.74 4.17 11.55
C ASN A 171 -8.98 4.83 12.91
N MET A 172 -9.84 5.86 12.95
CA MET A 172 -10.19 6.57 14.18
C MET A 172 -10.92 5.67 15.18
N GLU A 173 -11.80 4.79 14.73
CA GLU A 173 -12.44 3.76 15.55
C GLU A 173 -11.40 2.82 16.18
N SER A 174 -10.43 2.34 15.38
CA SER A 174 -9.36 1.47 15.89
C SER A 174 -8.46 2.18 16.91
N ASP A 175 -8.17 3.47 16.72
CA ASP A 175 -7.41 4.27 17.68
C ASP A 175 -8.22 4.49 18.96
N MET A 176 -9.53 4.79 18.82
CA MET A 176 -10.45 4.93 19.95
C MET A 176 -10.52 3.64 20.78
N ASP A 177 -10.62 2.47 20.15
CA ASP A 177 -10.61 1.18 20.83
C ASP A 177 -9.32 0.98 21.65
N ARG A 178 -8.17 1.41 21.11
CA ARG A 178 -6.89 1.39 21.82
C ARG A 178 -6.89 2.34 23.02
N TRP A 179 -7.43 3.55 22.88
CA TRP A 179 -7.56 4.49 23.99
C TRP A 179 -8.49 3.97 25.08
N ILE A 180 -9.61 3.35 24.71
CA ILE A 180 -10.54 2.72 25.66
C ILE A 180 -9.82 1.61 26.45
N GLN A 181 -9.04 0.76 25.78
CA GLN A 181 -8.25 -0.28 26.46
C GLN A 181 -7.20 0.32 27.41
N ASP A 182 -6.54 1.41 27.02
CA ASP A 182 -5.55 2.07 27.86
C ASP A 182 -6.21 2.74 29.09
N ARG A 183 -7.35 3.43 28.89
CA ARG A 183 -8.16 3.97 29.98
C ARG A 183 -8.58 2.88 30.96
N ASP A 184 -9.07 1.74 30.47
CA ASP A 184 -9.48 0.62 31.33
C ASP A 184 -8.29 0.03 32.12
N ARG A 185 -7.09 0.01 31.53
CA ARG A 185 -5.85 -0.36 32.23
C ARG A 185 -5.50 0.66 33.31
N LEU A 186 -5.53 1.94 32.99
CA LEU A 186 -5.21 3.03 33.93
C LEU A 186 -6.21 3.07 35.09
N SER A 187 -7.51 2.91 34.82
CA SER A 187 -8.55 2.81 35.85
C SER A 187 -8.30 1.67 36.82
N LYS A 188 -7.85 0.50 36.35
CA LYS A 188 -7.47 -0.63 37.22
C LYS A 188 -6.22 -0.33 38.05
N GLN A 189 -5.27 0.43 37.51
CA GLN A 189 -4.06 0.86 38.25
C GLN A 189 -4.42 1.90 39.32
N LEU A 190 -5.28 2.85 38.96
CA LEU A 190 -5.84 3.85 39.87
C LEU A 190 -6.56 3.18 41.04
N GLU A 191 -7.48 2.24 40.78
CA GLU A 191 -8.21 1.51 41.82
C GLU A 191 -7.26 0.76 42.76
N LYS A 192 -6.23 0.08 42.22
CA LYS A 192 -5.21 -0.60 43.04
C LYS A 192 -4.39 0.38 43.88
N CYS A 193 -4.05 1.55 43.34
CA CYS A 193 -3.32 2.58 44.06
C CYS A 193 -4.19 3.19 45.17
N GLN A 194 -5.47 3.42 44.88
CA GLN A 194 -6.46 3.94 45.83
C GLN A 194 -6.62 2.98 47.01
N MET A 195 -6.79 1.68 46.75
CA MET A 195 -6.87 0.67 47.81
C MET A 195 -5.61 0.66 48.68
N LYS A 196 -4.42 0.85 48.12
CA LYS A 196 -3.17 0.94 48.92
C LYS A 196 -3.15 2.21 49.76
N TYR A 197 -3.53 3.34 49.18
CA TYR A 197 -3.62 4.63 49.86
C TYR A 197 -4.59 4.56 51.04
N ASP A 198 -5.80 4.04 50.83
CA ASP A 198 -6.82 3.91 51.88
C ASP A 198 -6.32 3.00 53.02
N ASN A 199 -5.67 1.87 52.68
CA ASN A 199 -5.10 0.96 53.68
C ASN A 199 -3.98 1.61 54.53
N VAL A 200 -3.06 2.36 53.91
CA VAL A 200 -1.96 3.02 54.62
C VAL A 200 -2.48 4.17 55.49
N THR A 201 -3.49 4.89 54.99
CA THR A 201 -4.14 6.01 55.69
C THR A 201 -4.91 5.54 56.93
N VAL A 202 -5.66 4.43 56.84
CA VAL A 202 -6.40 3.84 57.97
C VAL A 202 -5.46 3.28 59.04
N LEU A 203 -4.32 2.70 58.63
CA LEU A 203 -3.34 2.11 59.56
C LEU A 203 -2.40 3.13 60.22
N GLN A 204 -2.55 4.44 59.96
CA GLN A 204 -1.69 5.52 60.48
C GLN A 204 -0.18 5.21 60.31
N LYS A 205 0.22 4.71 59.14
CA LYS A 205 1.63 4.47 58.79
C LYS A 205 2.33 5.78 58.39
N GLU A 206 3.66 5.74 58.23
CA GLU A 206 4.52 6.90 57.92
C GLU A 206 3.93 7.86 56.86
N GLU A 207 3.92 9.15 57.19
CA GLU A 207 3.31 10.25 56.42
C GLU A 207 3.94 10.43 55.03
N THR A 208 5.22 10.08 54.86
CA THR A 208 5.95 10.11 53.59
C THR A 208 5.39 9.10 52.57
N ASN A 209 5.05 7.88 52.99
CA ASN A 209 4.46 6.86 52.13
C ASN A 209 3.04 7.22 51.70
N VAL A 210 2.29 7.92 52.56
CA VAL A 210 0.95 8.44 52.24
C VAL A 210 1.05 9.51 51.15
N GLN A 211 2.02 10.42 51.26
CA GLN A 211 2.21 11.49 50.27
C GLN A 211 2.65 10.95 48.90
N GLU A 212 3.56 9.96 48.85
CA GLU A 212 3.98 9.34 47.58
C GLU A 212 2.81 8.63 46.87
N LEU A 213 1.99 7.89 47.60
CA LEU A 213 0.79 7.24 47.03
C LEU A 213 -0.24 8.27 46.57
N LYS A 214 -0.37 9.40 47.26
CA LYS A 214 -1.24 10.50 46.85
C LYS A 214 -0.78 11.13 45.54
N GLU A 215 0.51 11.37 45.38
CA GLU A 215 1.09 11.88 44.12
C GLU A 215 0.89 10.88 42.98
N GLN A 216 1.05 9.58 43.24
CA GLN A 216 0.75 8.53 42.25
C GLN A 216 -0.73 8.49 41.85
N LEU A 217 -1.65 8.70 42.81
CA LEU A 217 -3.09 8.80 42.54
C LEU A 217 -3.43 10.01 41.66
N GLU A 218 -2.86 11.17 41.98
CA GLU A 218 -3.05 12.39 41.20
C GLU A 218 -2.51 12.22 39.77
N ALA A 219 -1.32 11.64 39.63
CA ALA A 219 -0.72 11.35 38.32
C ALA A 219 -1.55 10.36 37.48
N LEU A 220 -2.05 9.28 38.10
CA LEU A 220 -2.92 8.31 37.43
C LEU A 220 -4.26 8.93 37.04
N THR A 221 -4.84 9.77 37.90
CA THR A 221 -6.10 10.47 37.62
C THR A 221 -5.94 11.41 36.42
N ALA A 222 -4.90 12.25 36.43
CA ALA A 222 -4.60 13.15 35.32
C ALA A 222 -4.38 12.39 34.00
N HIS A 223 -3.77 11.21 34.04
CA HIS A 223 -3.57 10.39 32.84
C HIS A 223 -4.89 9.79 32.33
N VAL A 224 -5.78 9.33 33.23
CA VAL A 224 -7.13 8.88 32.85
C VAL A 224 -7.91 10.01 32.18
N ASP A 225 -7.87 11.22 32.74
CA ASP A 225 -8.56 12.40 32.19
C ASP A 225 -8.03 12.75 30.80
N TYR A 226 -6.71 12.73 30.60
CA TYR A 226 -6.08 12.94 29.29
C TYR A 226 -6.56 11.90 28.25
N VAL A 227 -6.56 10.61 28.61
CA VAL A 227 -7.05 9.58 27.69
C VAL A 227 -8.53 9.78 27.38
N GLN A 228 -9.32 10.18 28.36
CA GLN A 228 -10.75 10.46 28.19
C GLN A 228 -11.00 11.63 27.24
N GLU A 229 -10.21 12.71 27.32
CA GLU A 229 -10.27 13.83 26.37
C GLU A 229 -10.01 13.38 24.93
N ASN A 230 -8.95 12.58 24.72
CA ASN A 230 -8.64 12.02 23.39
C ASN A 230 -9.76 11.11 22.84
N ILE A 231 -10.42 10.34 23.71
CA ILE A 231 -11.59 9.53 23.31
C ILE A 231 -12.73 10.46 22.86
N THR A 232 -13.03 11.50 23.63
CA THR A 232 -14.10 12.45 23.33
C THR A 232 -13.84 13.23 22.04
N ASP A 233 -12.60 13.66 21.79
CA ASP A 233 -12.20 14.33 20.54
C ASP A 233 -12.36 13.40 19.33
N CYS A 234 -11.92 12.14 19.48
CA CYS A 234 -12.06 11.14 18.43
C CYS A 234 -13.54 10.88 18.10
N GLN A 235 -14.38 10.70 19.13
CA GLN A 235 -15.83 10.51 18.96
C GLN A 235 -16.50 11.70 18.26
N THR A 236 -16.15 12.92 18.64
CA THR A 236 -16.68 14.13 18.03
C THR A 236 -16.32 14.19 16.56
N SER A 237 -15.06 13.93 16.21
CA SER A 237 -14.61 13.94 14.83
C SER A 237 -15.22 12.81 13.98
N ILE A 238 -15.43 11.62 14.55
CA ILE A 238 -16.17 10.53 13.89
C ILE A 238 -17.61 10.98 13.60
N MET A 239 -18.32 11.50 14.61
CA MET A 239 -19.71 11.92 14.48
C MET A 239 -19.88 13.04 13.44
N GLU A 240 -19.02 14.05 13.44
CA GLU A 240 -19.02 15.13 12.45
C GLU A 240 -18.81 14.60 11.03
N MET A 241 -17.86 13.67 10.86
CA MET A 241 -17.65 13.04 9.57
C MET A 241 -18.88 12.24 9.15
N GLU A 242 -19.48 11.43 10.02
CA GLU A 242 -20.66 10.62 9.70
C GLU A 242 -21.88 11.46 9.33
N GLU A 243 -22.16 12.54 10.07
CA GLU A 243 -23.32 13.42 9.87
C GLU A 243 -23.32 14.12 8.51
N GLN A 244 -22.15 14.40 7.94
CA GLN A 244 -22.00 14.95 6.58
C GLN A 244 -22.49 13.99 5.46
N GLY A 245 -23.00 12.80 5.80
CA GLY A 245 -23.44 11.75 4.89
C GLY A 245 -24.82 11.95 4.23
N GLY A 246 -24.98 13.00 3.41
CA GLY A 246 -26.12 13.18 2.49
C GLY A 246 -25.98 12.46 1.14
N ASP A 247 -24.93 11.66 0.97
CA ASP A 247 -24.41 11.22 -0.33
C ASP A 247 -25.32 10.28 -1.14
N THR A 248 -26.25 9.59 -0.48
CA THR A 248 -27.20 8.67 -1.14
C THR A 248 -28.31 9.40 -1.91
N ALA A 249 -28.70 10.60 -1.48
CA ALA A 249 -29.71 11.40 -2.17
C ALA A 249 -29.21 11.92 -3.53
N GLU A 250 -27.96 12.38 -3.58
CA GLU A 250 -27.31 12.88 -4.81
C GLU A 250 -27.15 11.77 -5.87
N ILE A 251 -26.88 10.54 -5.43
CA ILE A 251 -26.78 9.36 -6.30
C ILE A 251 -28.15 9.01 -6.90
N GLY A 252 -29.23 9.16 -6.11
CA GLY A 252 -30.61 8.93 -6.58
C GLY A 252 -31.03 9.90 -7.70
N GLU A 253 -30.76 11.19 -7.53
CA GLU A 253 -31.03 12.22 -8.56
C GLU A 253 -30.23 11.98 -9.84
N PHE A 254 -28.99 11.50 -9.70
CA PHE A 254 -28.15 11.15 -10.83
C PHE A 254 -28.75 10.02 -11.68
N PHE A 255 -29.34 9.01 -11.05
CA PHE A 255 -30.03 7.94 -11.77
C PHE A 255 -31.33 8.41 -12.43
N ALA A 256 -32.03 9.38 -11.84
CA ALA A 256 -33.24 9.94 -12.42
C ALA A 256 -33.01 10.60 -13.79
N THR A 257 -31.81 11.17 -14.03
CA THR A 257 -31.43 11.76 -15.32
C THR A 257 -30.75 10.77 -16.29
N CYS A 258 -30.64 9.49 -15.91
CA CYS A 258 -29.93 8.46 -16.67
C CYS A 258 -30.82 7.80 -17.72
N THR A 259 -30.42 7.89 -18.99
CA THR A 259 -31.11 7.18 -20.06
C THR A 259 -30.73 5.69 -20.09
N ILE A 260 -31.59 4.84 -20.64
CA ILE A 260 -31.34 3.38 -20.74
C ILE A 260 -30.04 3.07 -21.50
N THR A 261 -29.71 3.85 -22.54
CA THR A 261 -28.45 3.67 -23.30
C THR A 261 -27.23 4.04 -22.46
N GLU A 262 -27.30 5.12 -21.68
CA GLU A 262 -26.23 5.48 -20.74
C GLU A 262 -26.08 4.42 -19.65
N ALA A 263 -27.18 3.92 -19.08
CA ALA A 263 -27.17 2.87 -18.07
C ALA A 263 -26.51 1.58 -18.57
N ARG A 264 -26.78 1.17 -19.83
CA ARG A 264 -26.11 0.01 -20.44
C ARG A 264 -24.60 0.20 -20.53
N ILE A 265 -24.15 1.36 -21.00
CA ILE A 265 -22.72 1.69 -21.15
C ILE A 265 -22.04 1.77 -19.78
N LEU A 266 -22.71 2.39 -18.80
CA LEU A 266 -22.22 2.48 -17.43
C LEU A 266 -22.09 1.10 -16.79
N LEU A 267 -23.07 0.21 -17.00
CA LEU A 267 -23.03 -1.15 -16.45
C LEU A 267 -21.91 -1.98 -17.08
N GLU A 268 -21.69 -1.88 -18.40
CA GLU A 268 -20.58 -2.55 -19.08
C GLU A 268 -19.22 -2.07 -18.54
N HIS A 269 -19.06 -0.76 -18.36
CA HIS A 269 -17.86 -0.19 -17.74
C HIS A 269 -17.71 -0.69 -16.30
N PHE A 270 -18.76 -0.60 -15.49
CA PHE A 270 -18.78 -1.01 -14.10
C PHE A 270 -18.32 -2.45 -13.93
N LEU A 271 -18.86 -3.39 -14.71
CA LEU A 271 -18.46 -4.80 -14.68
C LEU A 271 -16.97 -4.96 -15.00
N THR A 272 -16.48 -4.29 -16.04
CA THR A 272 -15.05 -4.32 -16.40
C THR A 272 -14.17 -3.77 -15.27
N LYS A 273 -14.57 -2.65 -14.65
CA LYS A 273 -13.84 -2.03 -13.54
C LYS A 273 -13.85 -2.91 -12.30
N VAL A 274 -14.98 -3.50 -11.94
CA VAL A 274 -15.11 -4.40 -10.77
C VAL A 274 -14.23 -5.63 -10.94
N ILE A 275 -14.19 -6.24 -12.13
CA ILE A 275 -13.29 -7.37 -12.41
C ILE A 275 -11.82 -6.94 -12.24
N SER A 276 -11.44 -5.78 -12.80
CA SER A 276 -10.08 -5.25 -12.68
C SER A 276 -9.69 -4.97 -11.22
N LEU A 277 -10.58 -4.34 -10.45
CA LEU A 277 -10.36 -4.06 -9.03
C LEU A 277 -10.30 -5.35 -8.20
N GLY A 278 -11.13 -6.34 -8.50
CA GLY A 278 -11.12 -7.65 -7.84
C GLY A 278 -9.80 -8.39 -8.06
N HIS A 279 -9.27 -8.38 -9.29
CA HIS A 279 -7.94 -8.92 -9.58
C HIS A 279 -6.83 -8.16 -8.82
N GLU A 280 -6.86 -6.82 -8.83
CA GLU A 280 -5.88 -6.00 -8.10
C GLU A 280 -5.93 -6.26 -6.59
N ALA A 281 -7.12 -6.34 -6.00
CA ALA A 281 -7.33 -6.64 -4.59
C ALA A 281 -6.78 -8.03 -4.22
N SER A 282 -7.11 -9.05 -5.01
CA SER A 282 -6.59 -10.41 -4.81
C SER A 282 -5.06 -10.48 -4.91
N SER A 283 -4.47 -9.76 -5.87
CA SER A 283 -3.01 -9.67 -6.01
C SER A 283 -2.35 -8.97 -4.81
N LYS A 284 -2.92 -7.87 -4.33
CA LYS A 284 -2.43 -7.18 -3.11
C LYS A 284 -2.57 -8.04 -1.87
N GLU A 285 -3.67 -8.77 -1.74
CA GLU A 285 -3.89 -9.71 -0.62
C GLU A 285 -2.85 -10.83 -0.61
N ALA A 286 -2.50 -11.39 -1.77
CA ALA A 286 -1.45 -12.39 -1.88
C ALA A 286 -0.07 -11.84 -1.44
N SER A 287 0.28 -10.62 -1.87
CA SER A 287 1.52 -9.97 -1.45
C SER A 287 1.54 -9.64 0.05
N ALA A 288 0.40 -9.22 0.62
CA ALA A 288 0.28 -8.98 2.06
C ALA A 288 0.45 -10.27 2.87
N LYS A 289 -0.15 -11.39 2.42
CA LYS A 289 0.04 -12.72 3.03
C LYS A 289 1.49 -13.18 2.99
N GLU A 290 2.18 -12.94 1.88
CA GLU A 290 3.61 -13.26 1.73
C GLU A 290 4.49 -12.47 2.70
N VAL A 291 4.26 -11.15 2.83
CA VAL A 291 4.98 -10.31 3.79
C VAL A 291 4.68 -10.73 5.22
N GLN A 292 3.41 -11.05 5.54
CA GLN A 292 3.02 -11.54 6.86
C GLN A 292 3.70 -12.87 7.20
N ALA A 293 3.77 -13.80 6.26
CA ALA A 293 4.47 -15.08 6.45
C ALA A 293 5.96 -14.87 6.72
N ARG A 294 6.62 -13.97 5.97
CA ARG A 294 8.02 -13.60 6.23
C ARG A 294 8.22 -12.97 7.60
N LEU A 295 7.32 -12.09 8.02
CA LEU A 295 7.37 -11.46 9.33
C LEU A 295 7.26 -12.51 10.45
N THR A 296 6.33 -13.46 10.32
CA THR A 296 6.18 -14.56 11.30
C THR A 296 7.42 -15.44 11.35
N ALA A 297 7.98 -15.84 10.20
CA ALA A 297 9.21 -16.62 10.14
C ALA A 297 10.39 -15.87 10.77
N MET A 298 10.51 -14.56 10.54
CA MET A 298 11.55 -13.73 11.15
C MET A 298 11.37 -13.60 12.67
N LYS A 299 10.13 -13.49 13.17
CA LYS A 299 9.83 -13.47 14.61
C LYS A 299 10.25 -14.78 15.28
N GLN A 300 9.90 -15.93 14.69
CA GLN A 300 10.31 -17.25 15.18
C GLN A 300 11.84 -17.41 15.17
N HIS A 301 12.50 -16.99 14.09
CA HIS A 301 13.96 -17.01 14.02
C HIS A 301 14.59 -16.11 15.10
N ASN A 302 14.02 -14.94 15.37
CA ASN A 302 14.51 -14.06 16.44
C ASN A 302 14.32 -14.68 17.83
N GLU A 303 13.18 -15.32 18.07
CA GLU A 303 12.90 -16.05 19.33
C GLU A 303 13.91 -17.19 19.55
N LEU A 304 14.18 -18.00 18.51
CA LEU A 304 15.20 -19.05 18.57
C LEU A 304 16.60 -18.49 18.85
N GLN A 305 16.95 -17.34 18.24
CA GLN A 305 18.21 -16.67 18.54
C GLN A 305 18.29 -16.20 20.01
N GLN A 306 17.18 -15.71 20.57
CA GLN A 306 17.12 -15.32 21.97
C GLN A 306 17.26 -16.54 22.90
N GLU A 307 16.59 -17.64 22.60
CA GLU A 307 16.68 -18.89 23.36
C GLU A 307 18.11 -19.47 23.32
N LEU A 308 18.72 -19.52 22.14
CA LEU A 308 20.11 -19.97 21.99
C LEU A 308 21.07 -19.06 22.77
N LEU A 309 20.87 -17.75 22.71
CA LEU A 309 21.69 -16.81 23.48
C LEU A 309 21.52 -17.03 24.99
N GLN A 310 20.29 -17.24 25.46
CA GLN A 310 20.02 -17.54 26.86
C GLN A 310 20.69 -18.84 27.29
N HIS A 311 20.63 -19.88 26.46
CA HIS A 311 21.31 -21.15 26.69
C HIS A 311 22.84 -20.96 26.75
N VAL A 312 23.44 -20.23 25.79
CA VAL A 312 24.89 -19.93 25.82
C VAL A 312 25.29 -19.18 27.09
N LEU A 313 24.49 -18.19 27.54
CA LEU A 313 24.76 -17.44 28.77
C LEU A 313 24.65 -18.34 30.01
N GLN A 314 23.61 -19.17 30.11
CA GLN A 314 23.45 -20.13 31.22
C GLN A 314 24.59 -21.14 31.27
N TYR A 315 25.04 -21.63 30.11
CA TYR A 315 26.16 -22.56 30.03
C TYR A 315 27.50 -21.87 30.30
N HIS A 316 27.68 -20.60 29.95
CA HIS A 316 28.88 -19.84 30.31
C HIS A 316 28.97 -19.62 31.83
N ASP A 317 27.87 -19.32 32.52
CA ASP A 317 27.84 -19.23 33.98
C ASP A 317 28.14 -20.59 34.63
N SER A 318 27.59 -21.66 34.06
CA SER A 318 27.86 -23.04 34.49
C SER A 318 29.32 -23.44 34.24
N PHE A 319 29.90 -23.05 33.09
CA PHE A 319 31.30 -23.31 32.76
C PHE A 319 32.23 -22.50 33.64
N SER A 320 31.90 -21.25 33.95
CA SER A 320 32.65 -20.43 34.92
C SER A 320 32.59 -21.03 36.33
N SER A 321 31.45 -21.61 36.72
CA SER A 321 31.32 -22.34 37.99
C SER A 321 32.12 -23.64 37.99
N ILE A 322 32.15 -24.37 36.87
CA ILE A 322 32.96 -25.59 36.70
C ILE A 322 34.45 -25.26 36.61
N GLU A 323 34.84 -24.16 35.97
CA GLU A 323 36.23 -23.70 35.87
C GLU A 323 36.73 -23.20 37.23
N ASN A 324 35.87 -22.56 38.02
CA ASN A 324 36.16 -22.24 39.42
C ASN A 324 36.27 -23.49 40.30
N LEU A 325 35.42 -24.52 40.09
CA LEU A 325 35.50 -25.81 40.78
C LEU A 325 36.74 -26.62 40.34
N ALA A 326 37.07 -26.58 39.04
CA ALA A 326 38.22 -27.27 38.46
C ALA A 326 39.52 -26.58 38.82
N ALA A 327 39.57 -25.24 38.90
CA ALA A 327 40.70 -24.52 39.45
C ALA A 327 40.89 -24.82 40.95
N ALA A 328 39.79 -25.01 41.70
CA ALA A 328 39.84 -25.48 43.08
C ALA A 328 40.32 -26.95 43.20
N ALA A 329 39.98 -27.82 42.24
CA ALA A 329 40.39 -29.23 42.20
C ALA A 329 41.80 -29.45 41.62
N MET A 330 42.25 -28.61 40.69
CA MET A 330 43.59 -28.63 40.09
C MET A 330 44.66 -28.00 41.01
N GLY A 331 44.27 -27.51 42.18
CA GLY A 331 45.18 -27.23 43.29
C GLY A 331 45.79 -28.48 43.92
N THR A 332 45.41 -29.69 43.48
CA THR A 332 46.02 -30.96 43.91
C THR A 332 46.41 -31.80 42.70
N ASP A 333 47.71 -31.85 42.44
CA ASP A 333 48.53 -32.81 41.69
C ASP A 333 47.83 -33.78 40.71
N SER A 334 48.19 -33.70 39.43
CA SER A 334 48.86 -34.80 38.71
C SER A 334 49.10 -34.45 37.23
N GLU A 335 50.32 -34.71 36.78
CA GLU A 335 50.83 -34.50 35.43
C GLU A 335 50.09 -35.30 34.37
N LEU A 336 49.50 -34.60 33.39
CA LEU A 336 49.28 -35.09 32.03
C LEU A 336 49.59 -33.94 31.08
N SER A 337 50.52 -34.18 30.15
CA SER A 337 51.29 -33.16 29.44
C SER A 337 50.44 -32.08 28.75
N GLY A 338 50.46 -30.87 29.31
CA GLY A 338 49.83 -29.67 28.76
C GLY A 338 50.49 -29.10 27.50
N SER A 339 51.34 -29.87 26.81
CA SER A 339 51.91 -29.53 25.50
C SER A 339 51.05 -30.01 24.34
N GLU A 340 50.42 -31.17 24.45
CA GLU A 340 49.64 -31.80 23.36
C GLU A 340 48.30 -31.06 23.11
N LEU A 341 47.64 -30.63 24.18
CA LEU A 341 46.38 -29.86 24.13
C LEU A 341 46.60 -28.42 23.66
N ARG A 342 47.77 -27.85 23.94
CA ARG A 342 48.07 -26.44 23.65
C ARG A 342 48.37 -26.19 22.18
N ASP A 343 48.90 -27.17 21.47
CA ASP A 343 49.13 -27.06 20.03
C ASP A 343 47.87 -27.35 19.20
N ARG A 344 46.92 -28.14 19.70
CA ARG A 344 45.61 -28.28 19.05
C ARG A 344 44.68 -27.08 19.24
N LEU A 345 44.90 -26.28 20.29
CA LEU A 345 44.09 -25.08 20.59
C LEU A 345 44.59 -23.80 19.87
N LYS A 346 45.77 -23.84 19.24
CA LYS A 346 46.30 -22.68 18.49
C LYS A 346 45.68 -22.51 17.11
N ASP A 347 45.01 -23.52 16.57
CA ASP A 347 44.28 -23.40 15.31
C ASP A 347 42.93 -22.72 15.57
N PRO A 348 42.73 -21.44 15.15
CA PRO A 348 41.47 -20.72 15.40
C PRO A 348 40.26 -21.34 14.70
N TRP A 349 40.54 -22.27 13.78
CA TRP A 349 39.56 -22.99 12.97
C TRP A 349 39.33 -24.42 13.46
N TYR A 350 40.01 -24.88 14.51
CA TYR A 350 39.89 -26.27 14.97
C TYR A 350 38.47 -26.59 15.45
N GLY A 351 37.87 -25.70 16.25
CA GLY A 351 36.47 -25.81 16.67
C GLY A 351 35.49 -25.77 15.49
N ILE A 352 35.76 -24.92 14.49
CA ILE A 352 34.93 -24.81 13.28
C ILE A 352 35.04 -26.08 12.42
N ARG A 353 36.24 -26.64 12.26
CA ARG A 353 36.45 -27.91 11.52
C ARG A 353 35.80 -29.09 12.24
N ALA A 354 35.88 -29.15 13.56
CA ALA A 354 35.20 -30.19 14.34
C ALA A 354 33.67 -30.11 14.17
N VAL A 355 33.09 -28.90 14.22
CA VAL A 355 31.66 -28.70 14.00
C VAL A 355 31.25 -29.00 12.56
N VAL A 356 32.05 -28.63 11.57
CA VAL A 356 31.78 -28.93 10.15
C VAL A 356 31.83 -30.43 9.87
N VAL A 357 32.78 -31.16 10.47
CA VAL A 357 32.85 -32.63 10.33
C VAL A 357 31.63 -33.30 10.95
N VAL A 358 31.22 -32.88 12.15
CA VAL A 358 30.01 -33.42 12.80
C VAL A 358 28.74 -33.10 12.01
N LEU A 359 28.62 -31.90 11.45
CA LEU A 359 27.48 -31.53 10.60
C LEU A 359 27.47 -32.27 9.26
N GLN A 360 28.64 -32.57 8.70
CA GLN A 360 28.77 -33.34 7.47
C GLN A 360 28.42 -34.82 7.69
N ASP A 361 28.82 -35.40 8.82
CA ASP A 361 28.46 -36.76 9.21
C ASP A 361 26.96 -36.90 9.53
N LEU A 362 26.36 -35.88 10.15
CA LEU A 362 24.90 -35.82 10.36
C LEU A 362 24.11 -35.66 9.06
N ALA A 363 24.61 -34.87 8.11
CA ALA A 363 23.99 -34.72 6.79
C ALA A 363 24.09 -36.02 5.95
N LEU A 364 25.20 -36.75 6.06
CA LEU A 364 25.36 -38.06 5.41
C LEU A 364 24.44 -39.13 6.03
N LEU A 365 24.21 -39.07 7.35
CA LEU A 365 23.23 -39.95 8.01
C LEU A 365 21.79 -39.68 7.50
N PHE A 366 21.46 -38.42 7.23
CA PHE A 366 20.12 -38.03 6.76
C PHE A 366 19.85 -38.48 5.31
N ILE A 367 20.88 -38.49 4.46
CA ILE A 367 20.78 -38.93 3.05
C ILE A 367 20.66 -40.46 2.93
N PHE A 368 21.16 -41.23 3.91
CA PHE A 368 21.07 -42.69 3.91
C PHE A 368 19.83 -43.25 4.61
N TYR A 369 18.96 -42.39 5.17
CA TYR A 369 17.75 -42.78 5.90
C TYR A 369 16.42 -42.33 5.24
N GLU A 370 16.48 -41.76 4.03
CA GLU A 370 15.39 -41.73 3.04
C GLU A 370 15.69 -42.75 1.92
#